data_AF-A0A949GD26-F1
#
_entry.id   AF-A0A949GD26-F1
#
_cell.length_a   1.000
_cell.length_b   1.000
_cell.length_c   1.000
_cell.angle_alpha   90.00
_cell.angle_beta   90.00
_cell.angle_gamma   90.00
#
_symmetry.space_group_name_H-M   'P 1'
#
loop_
_entity.id
_entity.type
_entity.pdbx_description
1 polymer ?
#
loop_
_entity_poly.entity_id
_entity_poly.type
_entity_poly.pdbx_seq_one_letter_code
_entity_poly.pdbx_strand_id
1 'polypeptide(L)'
;MATPQDEALARTENLLRDAEEALQQERLREFWKQWGTTLVGMAVMLVVGTGAGVAWREWQKAKNEKATAALFKTVTAPAIIIGPEVEREMGSNHAAIAYIAKAGSIIKNSKDALPKAELEKLYAAAARADDDTNWGWLARWNQLRLKMDDDKADAKALLKDYENLASERKGQSISALVLTDAAIIAGERLKDPAAALKYIADAEAVVPPTTPTASILSDLKHLYTVRAQSTKEEAAQ
;
A
#
# COMPACT_ATOMS: atom_id res chain seq x y z
N MET A 1 -85.82 9.01 1.70
CA MET A 1 -86.05 8.91 3.16
C MET A 1 -85.27 7.70 3.63
N ALA A 2 -84.16 7.90 4.34
CA ALA A 2 -83.42 6.80 4.94
C ALA A 2 -84.31 6.12 5.99
N THR A 3 -84.29 4.79 6.07
CA THR A 3 -85.11 4.10 7.05
C THR A 3 -84.47 4.22 8.43
N PRO A 4 -85.23 4.16 9.54
CA PRO A 4 -84.68 4.21 10.90
C PRO A 4 -83.61 3.12 11.17
N GLN A 5 -83.60 2.04 10.39
CA GLN A 5 -82.59 0.98 10.45
C GLN A 5 -81.28 1.39 9.75
N ASP A 6 -81.33 2.16 8.66
CA ASP A 6 -80.13 2.64 7.96
C ASP A 6 -79.35 3.66 8.81
N GLU A 7 -80.04 4.53 9.55
CA GLU A 7 -79.42 5.47 10.47
C GLU A 7 -78.79 4.78 11.70
N ALA A 8 -79.38 3.66 12.14
CA ALA A 8 -78.83 2.87 13.24
C ALA A 8 -77.52 2.18 12.83
N LEU A 9 -77.45 1.58 11.64
CA LEU A 9 -76.25 0.92 11.13
C LEU A 9 -75.09 1.90 10.93
N ALA A 10 -75.34 3.09 10.36
CA ALA A 10 -74.32 4.12 10.17
C ALA A 10 -73.74 4.64 11.50
N ARG A 11 -74.55 4.69 12.58
CA ARG A 11 -74.05 5.05 13.92
C ARG A 11 -73.16 3.96 14.50
N THR A 12 -73.52 2.69 14.35
CA THR A 12 -72.68 1.58 14.84
C THR A 12 -71.36 1.48 14.08
N GLU A 13 -71.37 1.68 12.76
CA GLU A 13 -70.15 1.66 11.94
C GLU A 13 -69.20 2.80 12.32
N ASN A 14 -69.71 4.02 12.53
CA ASN A 14 -68.91 5.14 13.03
C ASN A 14 -68.37 4.86 14.44
N LEU A 15 -69.17 4.28 15.35
CA LEU A 15 -68.72 3.95 16.70
C LEU A 15 -67.63 2.87 16.72
N LEU A 16 -67.72 1.86 15.85
CA LEU A 16 -66.69 0.82 15.72
C LEU A 16 -65.40 1.40 15.16
N ARG A 17 -65.51 2.28 14.15
CA ARG A 17 -64.36 2.99 13.57
C ARG A 17 -63.68 3.92 14.59
N ASP A 18 -64.45 4.69 15.34
CA ASP A 18 -63.92 5.59 16.38
C ASP A 18 -63.24 4.80 17.50
N ALA A 19 -63.81 3.65 17.90
CA ALA A 19 -63.21 2.77 18.90
C ALA A 19 -61.91 2.12 18.40
N GLU A 20 -61.84 1.74 17.13
CA GLU A 20 -60.66 1.15 16.52
C GLU A 20 -59.55 2.20 16.30
N GLU A 21 -59.91 3.43 15.92
CA GLU A 21 -58.99 4.57 15.84
C GLU A 21 -58.41 4.93 17.23
N ALA A 22 -59.22 4.88 18.29
CA ALA A 22 -58.75 5.10 19.66
C ALA A 22 -57.75 4.01 20.12
N LEU A 23 -58.06 2.73 19.85
CA LEU A 23 -57.16 1.62 20.18
C LEU A 23 -55.84 1.67 19.41
N GLN A 24 -55.86 2.08 18.14
CA GLN A 24 -54.63 2.29 17.38
C GLN A 24 -53.79 3.45 17.94
N GLN A 25 -54.41 4.57 18.30
CA GLN A 25 -53.70 5.68 18.93
C GLN A 25 -53.06 5.30 20.27
N GLU A 26 -53.75 4.48 21.07
CA GLU A 26 -53.24 4.02 22.36
C GLU A 26 -52.04 3.08 22.21
N ARG A 27 -52.10 2.14 21.25
CA ARG A 27 -50.97 1.26 20.90
C ARG A 27 -49.77 2.03 20.37
N LEU A 28 -49.97 3.03 19.51
CA LEU A 28 -48.88 3.90 19.05
C LEU A 28 -48.29 4.72 20.21
N ARG A 29 -49.12 5.21 21.13
CA ARG A 29 -48.65 5.92 22.33
C ARG A 29 -47.84 5.02 23.26
N GLU A 30 -48.27 3.79 23.50
CA GLU A 30 -47.53 2.83 24.32
C GLU A 30 -46.20 2.43 23.67
N PHE A 31 -46.21 2.16 22.36
CA PHE A 31 -45.00 1.90 21.60
C PHE A 31 -44.02 3.07 21.66
N TRP A 32 -44.50 4.31 21.48
CA TRP A 32 -43.66 5.50 21.56
C TRP A 32 -43.15 5.77 22.97
N LYS A 33 -43.96 5.52 24.02
CA LYS A 33 -43.51 5.64 25.41
C LYS A 33 -42.41 4.63 25.75
N GLN A 34 -42.48 3.41 25.21
CA GLN A 34 -41.50 2.35 25.49
C GLN A 34 -40.24 2.45 24.61
N TRP A 35 -40.38 2.78 23.32
CA TRP A 35 -39.29 2.74 22.34
C TRP A 35 -38.86 4.11 21.81
N GLY A 36 -39.63 5.18 22.04
CA GLY A 36 -39.34 6.52 21.51
C GLY A 36 -37.97 7.04 21.95
N THR A 37 -37.61 6.87 23.23
CA THR A 37 -36.29 7.25 23.76
C THR A 37 -35.16 6.45 23.10
N THR A 38 -35.35 5.14 22.90
CA THR A 38 -34.36 4.26 22.25
C THR A 38 -34.16 4.61 20.78
N LEU A 39 -35.26 4.87 20.04
CA LEU A 39 -35.23 5.29 18.64
C LEU A 39 -34.50 6.63 18.48
N VAL A 40 -34.80 7.62 19.32
CA VAL A 40 -34.11 8.91 19.33
C VAL A 40 -32.63 8.73 19.69
N GLY A 41 -32.31 7.90 20.69
CA GLY A 41 -30.93 7.59 21.07
C GLY A 41 -30.13 6.97 19.92
N MET A 42 -30.72 6.00 19.20
CA MET A 42 -30.09 5.40 18.02
C MET A 42 -29.90 6.40 16.88
N ALA A 43 -30.89 7.26 16.62
CA ALA A 43 -30.79 8.29 15.59
C ALA A 43 -29.66 9.29 15.91
N VAL A 44 -29.55 9.75 17.16
CA VAL A 44 -28.46 10.62 17.61
C VAL A 44 -27.11 9.92 17.48
N MET A 45 -27.02 8.66 17.89
CA MET A 45 -25.78 7.88 17.79
C MET A 45 -25.30 7.73 16.33
N LEU A 46 -26.24 7.50 15.39
CA LEU A 46 -25.92 7.45 13.96
C LEU A 46 -25.37 8.78 13.43
N VAL A 47 -26.01 9.89 13.79
CA VAL A 47 -25.56 11.24 13.37
C VAL A 47 -24.17 11.55 13.95
N VAL A 48 -23.96 11.30 15.24
CA VAL A 48 -22.65 11.51 15.90
C VAL A 48 -21.58 10.61 15.28
N GLY A 49 -21.89 9.33 15.07
CA GLY A 49 -20.96 8.39 14.44
C GLY A 49 -20.56 8.82 13.02
N THR A 50 -21.53 9.25 12.22
CA THR A 50 -21.30 9.74 10.86
C THR A 50 -20.50 11.04 10.87
N GLY A 51 -20.86 11.98 11.74
CA GLY A 51 -20.16 13.26 11.90
C GLY A 51 -18.70 13.08 12.32
N ALA A 52 -18.44 12.20 13.29
CA ALA A 52 -17.08 11.87 13.72
C ALA A 52 -16.26 11.24 12.59
N GLY A 53 -16.85 10.32 11.81
CA GLY A 53 -16.19 9.70 10.67
C GLY A 53 -15.84 10.69 9.56
N VAL A 54 -16.76 11.62 9.24
CA VAL A 54 -16.53 12.70 8.27
C VAL A 54 -15.42 13.63 8.77
N ALA A 55 -15.48 14.07 10.02
CA ALA A 55 -14.49 14.97 10.60
C ALA A 55 -13.08 14.34 10.61
N TRP A 56 -12.97 13.06 10.97
CA TRP A 56 -11.70 12.33 10.92
C TRP A 56 -11.13 12.24 9.49
N ARG A 57 -12.00 11.95 8.51
CA ARG A 57 -11.61 11.87 7.11
C ARG A 57 -11.14 13.22 6.56
N GLU A 58 -11.86 14.31 6.86
CA GLU A 58 -11.46 15.65 6.43
C GLU A 58 -10.14 16.09 7.09
N TRP A 59 -9.95 15.75 8.38
CA TRP A 59 -8.68 16.01 9.05
C TRP A 59 -7.51 15.26 8.39
N GLN A 60 -7.69 13.98 8.06
CA GLN A 60 -6.69 13.19 7.33
C GLN A 60 -6.41 13.77 5.94
N LYS A 61 -7.45 14.18 5.22
CA LYS A 61 -7.31 14.81 3.90
C LYS A 61 -6.51 16.11 3.99
N ALA A 62 -6.87 17.01 4.89
CA ALA A 62 -6.16 18.27 5.09
C ALA A 62 -4.70 18.06 5.53
N LYS A 63 -4.43 17.04 6.34
CA LYS A 63 -3.06 16.65 6.73
C LYS A 63 -2.25 16.17 5.52
N ASN A 64 -2.84 15.30 4.69
CA ASN A 64 -2.19 14.79 3.49
C ASN A 64 -1.94 15.89 2.45
N GLU A 65 -2.88 16.82 2.25
CA GLU A 65 -2.67 17.96 1.36
C GLU A 65 -1.48 18.83 1.77
N LYS A 66 -1.33 19.12 3.07
CA LYS A 66 -0.17 19.86 3.60
C LYS A 66 1.13 19.09 3.40
N ALA A 67 1.14 17.79 3.68
CA ALA A 67 2.30 16.92 3.49
C ALA A 67 2.72 16.84 2.02
N THR A 68 1.77 16.66 1.11
CA THR A 68 2.03 16.63 -0.34
C THR A 68 2.57 17.97 -0.84
N ALA A 69 2.02 19.10 -0.36
CA ALA A 69 2.53 20.42 -0.71
C ALA A 69 3.98 20.63 -0.24
N ALA A 70 4.31 20.20 0.98
CA ALA A 70 5.68 20.24 1.52
C ALA A 70 6.63 19.34 0.70
N LEU A 71 6.22 18.12 0.37
CA LEU A 71 6.98 17.23 -0.50
C LEU A 71 7.23 17.87 -1.87
N PHE A 72 6.18 18.35 -2.52
CA PHE A 72 6.25 18.96 -3.85
C PHE A 72 7.23 20.13 -3.87
N LYS A 73 7.14 21.04 -2.89
CA LYS A 73 8.09 22.15 -2.72
C LYS A 73 9.54 21.68 -2.61
N THR A 74 9.76 20.56 -1.93
CA THR A 74 11.10 20.02 -1.66
C THR A 74 11.70 19.34 -2.89
N VAL A 75 10.93 18.52 -3.60
CA VAL A 75 11.43 17.74 -4.75
C VAL A 75 11.50 18.53 -6.05
N THR A 76 10.78 19.66 -6.16
CA THR A 76 10.84 20.56 -7.32
C THR A 76 11.86 21.69 -7.16
N ALA A 77 12.45 21.84 -5.98
CA ALA A 77 13.52 22.81 -5.76
C ALA A 77 14.76 22.46 -6.61
N PRO A 78 15.55 23.47 -7.07
CA PRO A 78 16.79 23.23 -7.81
C PRO A 78 17.79 22.33 -7.08
N ALA A 79 17.78 22.37 -5.75
CA ALA A 79 18.52 21.48 -4.88
C ALA A 79 17.60 20.94 -3.79
N ILE A 80 17.59 19.62 -3.62
CA ILE A 80 16.76 18.94 -2.62
C ILE A 80 17.46 19.03 -1.26
N ILE A 81 16.97 19.91 -0.40
CA ILE A 81 17.46 20.09 0.96
C ILE A 81 16.48 19.43 1.91
N ILE A 82 16.96 18.45 2.67
CA ILE A 82 16.17 17.77 3.69
C ILE A 82 16.62 18.27 5.06
N GLY A 83 15.72 18.97 5.75
CA GLY A 83 15.93 19.44 7.12
C GLY A 83 15.53 18.39 8.16
N PRO A 84 15.89 18.61 9.44
CA PRO A 84 15.59 17.68 10.54
C PRO A 84 14.09 17.49 10.81
N GLU A 85 13.25 18.42 10.32
CA GLU A 85 11.81 18.43 10.58
C GLU A 85 10.98 17.76 9.47
N VAL A 86 11.63 17.17 8.46
CA VAL A 86 10.98 16.61 7.27
C VAL A 86 9.91 15.57 7.61
N GLU A 87 10.17 14.70 8.58
CA GLU A 87 9.24 13.64 8.99
C GLU A 87 8.02 14.21 9.73
N ARG A 88 8.22 15.28 10.51
CA ARG A 88 7.13 15.97 11.20
C ARG A 88 6.24 16.74 10.23
N GLU A 89 6.84 17.39 9.24
CA GLU A 89 6.13 18.24 8.28
C GLU A 89 5.38 17.43 7.21
N MET A 90 5.98 16.34 6.73
CA MET A 90 5.46 15.57 5.59
C MET A 90 4.79 14.25 6.02
N GLY A 91 5.04 13.78 7.24
CA GLY A 91 4.68 12.42 7.64
C GLY A 91 5.58 11.35 6.99
N SER A 92 5.46 10.12 7.47
CA SER A 92 6.29 8.95 7.13
C SER A 92 6.52 8.78 5.63
N ASN A 93 5.43 8.58 4.87
CA ASN A 93 5.52 8.16 3.47
C ASN A 93 6.11 9.25 2.57
N HIS A 94 5.72 10.50 2.79
CA HIS A 94 6.24 11.62 2.01
C HIS A 94 7.71 11.91 2.37
N ALA A 95 8.09 11.77 3.64
CA ALA A 95 9.49 11.90 4.04
C ALA A 95 10.36 10.81 3.37
N ALA A 96 9.89 9.55 3.33
CA ALA A 96 10.58 8.48 2.62
C ALA A 96 10.78 8.80 1.12
N ILE A 97 9.75 9.33 0.45
CA ILE A 97 9.86 9.79 -0.94
C ILE A 97 10.88 10.93 -1.06
N ALA A 98 10.88 11.90 -0.14
CA ALA A 98 11.84 13.02 -0.17
C ALA A 98 13.29 12.52 -0.06
N TYR A 99 13.56 11.59 0.86
CA TYR A 99 14.88 10.97 1.00
C TYR A 99 15.31 10.20 -0.25
N ILE A 100 14.42 9.40 -0.84
CA ILE A 100 14.67 8.67 -2.10
C ILE A 100 14.91 9.65 -3.26
N ALA A 101 14.12 10.73 -3.35
CA ALA A 101 14.27 11.76 -4.38
C ALA A 101 15.62 12.47 -4.24
N LYS A 102 16.06 12.78 -3.01
CA LYS A 102 17.39 13.33 -2.76
C LYS A 102 18.48 12.35 -3.20
N ALA A 103 18.38 11.07 -2.86
CA ALA A 103 19.33 10.05 -3.32
C ALA A 103 19.39 9.98 -4.85
N GLY A 104 18.23 10.00 -5.53
CA GLY A 104 18.15 10.06 -6.99
C GLY A 104 18.79 11.31 -7.58
N SER A 105 18.65 12.48 -6.93
CA SER A 105 19.30 13.72 -7.36
C SER A 105 20.82 13.66 -7.26
N ILE A 106 21.36 13.01 -6.23
CA ILE A 106 22.80 12.80 -6.05
C ILE A 106 23.32 11.87 -7.15
N ILE A 107 22.64 10.74 -7.39
CA ILE A 107 23.01 9.79 -8.44
C ILE A 107 23.03 10.48 -9.82
N LYS A 108 21.99 11.26 -10.13
CA LYS A 108 21.87 11.97 -11.41
C LYS A 108 22.96 13.02 -11.62
N ASN A 109 23.38 13.70 -10.56
CA ASN A 109 24.35 14.80 -10.62
C ASN A 109 25.80 14.35 -10.38
N SER A 110 26.02 13.10 -9.96
CA SER A 110 27.36 12.55 -9.76
C SER A 110 28.05 12.38 -11.11
N LYS A 111 29.20 13.05 -11.28
CA LYS A 111 30.08 12.87 -12.45
C LYS A 111 31.11 11.76 -12.25
N ASP A 112 31.44 11.50 -10.98
CA ASP A 112 32.44 10.53 -10.56
C ASP A 112 31.78 9.34 -9.84
N ALA A 113 32.57 8.56 -9.12
CA ALA A 113 32.10 7.46 -8.28
C ALA A 113 30.97 7.92 -7.33
N LEU A 114 29.92 7.10 -7.24
CA LEU A 114 28.76 7.40 -6.40
C LEU A 114 29.18 7.56 -4.94
N PRO A 115 28.68 8.59 -4.21
CA PRO A 115 28.95 8.77 -2.80
C PRO A 115 28.15 7.76 -1.96
N LYS A 116 28.55 6.48 -2.00
CA LYS A 116 27.83 5.34 -1.41
C LYS A 116 27.43 5.57 0.05
N ALA A 117 28.34 6.10 0.88
CA ALA A 117 28.06 6.38 2.28
C ALA A 117 26.95 7.43 2.51
N GLU A 118 26.80 8.41 1.60
CA GLU A 118 25.70 9.37 1.68
C GLU A 118 24.38 8.74 1.21
N LEU A 119 24.43 7.98 0.11
CA LEU A 119 23.26 7.26 -0.41
C LEU A 119 22.72 6.26 0.61
N GLU A 120 23.60 5.51 1.29
CA GLU A 120 23.24 4.59 2.37
C GLU A 120 22.49 5.29 3.50
N LYS A 121 22.98 6.47 3.93
CA LYS A 121 22.30 7.28 4.96
C LYS A 121 20.91 7.72 4.51
N LEU A 122 20.76 8.14 3.26
CA LEU A 122 19.47 8.57 2.71
C LEU A 122 18.48 7.42 2.61
N TYR A 123 18.89 6.27 2.08
CA TYR A 123 18.01 5.11 2.03
C TYR A 123 17.71 4.56 3.44
N ALA A 124 18.66 4.62 4.38
CA ALA A 124 18.39 4.24 5.78
C ALA A 124 17.40 5.19 6.47
N ALA A 125 17.45 6.49 6.13
CA ALA A 125 16.48 7.45 6.61
C ALA A 125 15.10 7.21 5.97
N ALA A 126 15.05 6.94 4.66
CA ALA A 126 13.81 6.60 3.96
C ALA A 126 13.15 5.33 4.51
N ALA A 127 13.94 4.27 4.75
CA ALA A 127 13.45 3.02 5.32
C ALA A 127 12.90 3.23 6.74
N ARG A 128 13.59 4.01 7.58
CA ARG A 128 13.12 4.34 8.94
C ARG A 128 11.89 5.23 8.96
N ALA A 129 11.81 6.17 8.01
CA ALA A 129 10.66 7.06 7.91
C ALA A 129 9.38 6.27 7.60
N ASP A 130 9.46 5.14 6.89
CA ASP A 130 8.28 4.42 6.40
C ASP A 130 8.50 2.91 6.20
N ASP A 131 8.54 2.14 7.30
CA ASP A 131 8.92 0.72 7.25
C ASP A 131 7.90 -0.18 6.49
N ASP A 132 6.61 0.11 6.63
CA ASP A 132 5.53 -0.78 6.22
C ASP A 132 4.99 -0.53 4.80
N THR A 133 5.31 0.60 4.16
CA THR A 133 4.82 0.87 2.81
C THR A 133 5.82 0.47 1.73
N ASN A 134 5.40 0.64 0.47
CA ASN A 134 6.26 0.40 -0.68
C ASN A 134 7.50 1.30 -0.69
N TRP A 135 7.46 2.50 -0.09
CA TRP A 135 8.58 3.43 -0.15
C TRP A 135 9.76 3.04 0.74
N GLY A 136 9.54 2.69 2.00
CA GLY A 136 10.64 2.18 2.82
C GLY A 136 11.10 0.80 2.37
N TRP A 137 10.21 -0.05 1.86
CA TRP A 137 10.63 -1.31 1.22
C TRP A 137 11.54 -1.05 0.00
N LEU A 138 11.17 -0.10 -0.88
CA LEU A 138 12.03 0.31 -2.01
C LEU A 138 13.36 0.91 -1.52
N ALA A 139 13.35 1.66 -0.42
CA ALA A 139 14.58 2.17 0.16
C ALA A 139 15.50 1.04 0.64
N ARG A 140 14.95 0.03 1.34
CA ARG A 140 15.68 -1.17 1.77
C ARG A 140 16.24 -1.95 0.58
N TRP A 141 15.47 -2.10 -0.50
CA TRP A 141 15.97 -2.69 -1.75
C TRP A 141 17.15 -1.88 -2.33
N ASN A 142 17.06 -0.56 -2.38
CA ASN A 142 18.16 0.27 -2.86
C ASN A 142 19.41 0.20 -1.96
N GLN A 143 19.26 0.01 -0.65
CA GLN A 143 20.40 -0.26 0.24
C GLN A 143 21.10 -1.57 -0.14
N LEU A 144 20.33 -2.63 -0.46
CA LEU A 144 20.92 -3.89 -0.91
C LEU A 144 21.65 -3.72 -2.25
N ARG A 145 21.12 -2.90 -3.17
CA ARG A 145 21.80 -2.62 -4.44
C ARG A 145 23.14 -1.90 -4.25
N LEU A 146 23.24 -0.97 -3.29
CA LEU A 146 24.53 -0.34 -2.97
C LEU A 146 25.57 -1.35 -2.47
N LYS A 147 25.14 -2.36 -1.70
CA LYS A 147 25.98 -3.49 -1.27
C LYS A 147 26.29 -4.45 -2.42
N MET A 148 25.37 -4.64 -3.35
CA MET A 148 25.56 -5.48 -4.53
C MET A 148 26.69 -4.95 -5.42
N ASP A 149 26.80 -3.62 -5.55
CA ASP A 149 27.89 -2.93 -6.24
C ASP A 149 29.25 -3.00 -5.50
N ASP A 150 29.34 -3.68 -4.36
CA ASP A 150 30.59 -3.99 -3.69
C ASP A 150 31.04 -5.42 -4.03
N ASP A 151 32.10 -5.52 -4.84
CA ASP A 151 32.70 -6.78 -5.25
C ASP A 151 33.21 -7.62 -4.07
N LYS A 152 33.48 -6.99 -2.92
CA LYS A 152 33.93 -7.66 -1.70
C LYS A 152 32.80 -8.15 -0.82
N ALA A 153 31.55 -7.76 -1.09
CA ALA A 153 30.41 -8.24 -0.32
C ALA A 153 30.25 -9.76 -0.47
N ASP A 154 29.92 -10.45 0.63
CA ASP A 154 29.63 -11.88 0.60
C ASP A 154 28.35 -12.13 -0.21
N ALA A 155 28.50 -12.73 -1.38
CA ALA A 155 27.41 -13.00 -2.30
C ALA A 155 26.32 -13.92 -1.73
N LYS A 156 26.67 -14.87 -0.84
CA LYS A 156 25.69 -15.77 -0.22
C LYS A 156 24.89 -15.04 0.85
N ALA A 157 25.56 -14.24 1.67
CA ALA A 157 24.90 -13.41 2.66
C ALA A 157 23.98 -12.37 1.98
N LEU A 158 24.47 -11.73 0.92
CA LEU A 158 23.70 -10.78 0.15
C LEU A 158 22.48 -11.44 -0.51
N LEU A 159 22.63 -12.60 -1.14
CA LEU A 159 21.50 -13.33 -1.73
C LEU A 159 20.41 -13.61 -0.68
N LYS A 160 20.81 -14.03 0.53
CA LYS A 160 19.88 -14.25 1.64
C LYS A 160 19.14 -12.97 2.05
N ASP A 161 19.84 -11.83 2.09
CA ASP A 161 19.20 -10.53 2.37
C ASP A 161 18.13 -10.19 1.31
N TYR A 162 18.41 -10.45 0.02
CA TYR A 162 17.44 -10.29 -1.07
C TYR A 162 16.25 -11.25 -0.92
N GLU A 163 16.48 -12.53 -0.60
CA GLU A 163 15.40 -13.51 -0.38
C GLU A 163 14.47 -13.10 0.76
N ASN A 164 15.05 -12.64 1.88
CA ASN A 164 14.29 -12.14 3.01
C ASN A 164 13.41 -10.95 2.59
N LEU A 165 13.99 -9.98 1.89
CA LEU A 165 13.26 -8.79 1.44
C LEU A 165 12.15 -9.13 0.43
N ALA A 166 12.40 -10.07 -0.48
CA ALA A 166 11.39 -10.55 -1.43
C ALA A 166 10.22 -11.23 -0.72
N SER A 167 10.50 -11.99 0.35
CA SER A 167 9.48 -12.72 1.10
C SER A 167 8.44 -11.80 1.77
N GLU A 168 8.85 -10.60 2.19
CA GLU A 168 7.95 -9.59 2.78
C GLU A 168 6.83 -9.14 1.82
N ARG A 169 7.08 -9.25 0.50
CA ARG A 169 6.15 -8.84 -0.57
C ARG A 169 5.80 -10.00 -1.49
N LYS A 170 5.85 -11.24 -0.98
CA LYS A 170 5.59 -12.45 -1.76
C LYS A 170 4.26 -12.35 -2.51
N GLY A 171 4.29 -12.65 -3.82
CA GLY A 171 3.11 -12.61 -4.68
C GLY A 171 2.75 -11.21 -5.20
N GLN A 172 3.47 -10.16 -4.78
CA GLN A 172 3.27 -8.80 -5.27
C GLN A 172 4.27 -8.50 -6.39
N SER A 173 3.84 -7.75 -7.41
CA SER A 173 4.69 -7.40 -8.56
C SER A 173 5.96 -6.65 -8.17
N ILE A 174 5.96 -5.90 -7.06
CA ILE A 174 7.14 -5.18 -6.58
C ILE A 174 8.27 -6.12 -6.13
N SER A 175 7.95 -7.34 -5.69
CA SER A 175 8.94 -8.35 -5.29
C SER A 175 9.81 -8.82 -6.46
N ALA A 176 9.32 -8.69 -7.70
CA ALA A 176 10.07 -9.05 -8.90
C ALA A 176 11.37 -8.26 -9.06
N LEU A 177 11.43 -7.02 -8.56
CA LEU A 177 12.65 -6.20 -8.58
C LEU A 177 13.78 -6.88 -7.79
N VAL A 178 13.46 -7.33 -6.58
CA VAL A 178 14.40 -8.01 -5.67
C VAL A 178 14.72 -9.41 -6.17
N LEU A 179 13.75 -10.14 -6.72
CA LEU A 179 13.98 -11.46 -7.33
C LEU A 179 14.86 -11.39 -8.58
N THR A 180 14.75 -10.32 -9.36
CA THR A 180 15.62 -10.09 -10.53
C THR A 180 17.08 -9.91 -10.10
N ASP A 181 17.33 -9.07 -9.08
CA ASP A 181 18.67 -8.88 -8.53
C ASP A 181 19.21 -10.17 -7.87
N ALA A 182 18.35 -10.93 -7.17
CA ALA A 182 18.70 -12.24 -6.62
C ALA A 182 19.15 -13.22 -7.72
N ALA A 183 18.47 -13.23 -8.86
CA ALA A 183 18.87 -14.02 -10.02
C ALA A 183 20.25 -13.62 -10.54
N ILE A 184 20.54 -12.32 -10.61
CA ILE A 184 21.85 -11.81 -11.01
C ILE A 184 22.94 -12.24 -10.01
N ILE A 185 22.69 -12.14 -8.71
CA ILE A 185 23.66 -12.58 -7.69
C ILE A 185 23.92 -14.09 -7.81
N ALA A 186 22.87 -14.90 -7.93
CA ALA A 186 22.99 -16.34 -8.08
C ALA A 186 23.78 -16.72 -9.35
N GLY A 187 23.42 -16.14 -10.48
CA GLY A 187 24.02 -16.46 -11.77
C GLY A 187 25.45 -15.91 -11.94
N GLU A 188 25.68 -14.65 -11.57
CA GLU A 188 26.96 -13.98 -11.82
C GLU A 188 27.96 -14.13 -10.69
N ARG A 189 27.53 -13.99 -9.43
CA ARG A 189 28.46 -14.03 -8.28
C ARG A 189 28.63 -15.43 -7.72
N LEU A 190 27.57 -16.23 -7.67
CA LEU A 190 27.63 -17.61 -7.18
C LEU A 190 27.86 -18.66 -8.28
N LYS A 191 27.81 -18.24 -9.55
CA LYS A 191 27.99 -19.12 -10.72
C LYS A 191 26.99 -20.27 -10.75
N ASP A 192 25.77 -20.04 -10.25
CA ASP A 192 24.68 -21.00 -10.23
C ASP A 192 23.55 -20.53 -11.18
N PRO A 193 23.64 -20.86 -12.48
CA PRO A 193 22.60 -20.47 -13.44
C PRO A 193 21.27 -21.19 -13.21
N ALA A 194 21.26 -22.36 -12.56
CA ALA A 194 20.02 -23.07 -12.24
C ALA A 194 19.24 -22.37 -11.13
N ALA A 195 19.93 -21.89 -10.09
CA ALA A 195 19.32 -21.04 -9.07
C ALA A 195 18.83 -19.71 -9.66
N ALA A 196 19.60 -19.08 -10.54
CA ALA A 196 19.18 -17.86 -11.23
C ALA A 196 17.85 -18.03 -11.98
N LEU A 197 17.70 -19.13 -12.74
CA LEU A 197 16.47 -19.45 -13.46
C LEU A 197 15.26 -19.63 -12.54
N LYS A 198 15.47 -20.14 -11.32
CA LYS A 198 14.39 -20.27 -10.33
C LYS A 198 13.87 -18.90 -9.88
N TYR A 199 14.77 -17.98 -9.52
CA TYR A 199 14.36 -16.62 -9.13
C TYR A 199 13.67 -15.87 -10.29
N ILE A 200 14.11 -16.09 -11.53
CA ILE A 200 13.47 -15.51 -12.72
C ILE A 200 12.05 -16.06 -12.87
N ALA A 201 11.85 -17.37 -12.73
CA ALA A 201 10.51 -17.97 -12.79
C ALA A 201 9.59 -17.43 -11.68
N ASP A 202 10.11 -17.27 -10.46
CA ASP A 202 9.37 -16.67 -9.34
C ASP A 202 9.01 -15.20 -9.63
N ALA A 203 9.88 -14.45 -10.31
CA ALA A 203 9.62 -13.07 -10.73
C ALA A 203 8.59 -12.99 -11.88
N GLU A 204 8.68 -13.86 -12.89
CA GLU A 204 7.71 -13.94 -14.00
C GLU A 204 6.30 -14.23 -13.49
N ALA A 205 6.15 -15.02 -12.42
CA ALA A 205 4.86 -15.37 -11.85
C ALA A 205 4.08 -14.17 -11.27
N VAL A 206 4.75 -13.07 -10.94
CA VAL A 206 4.14 -11.88 -10.32
C VAL A 206 4.16 -10.63 -11.22
N VAL A 207 4.75 -10.73 -12.42
CA VAL A 207 4.91 -9.61 -13.36
C VAL A 207 4.03 -9.81 -14.59
N PRO A 208 3.19 -8.81 -14.97
CA PRO A 208 2.44 -8.89 -16.22
C PRO A 208 3.38 -8.90 -17.44
N PRO A 209 3.08 -9.72 -18.47
CA PRO A 209 3.96 -9.91 -19.63
C PRO A 209 4.12 -8.66 -20.50
N THR A 210 3.26 -7.66 -20.34
CA THR A 210 3.28 -6.40 -21.09
C THR A 210 4.19 -5.34 -20.47
N THR A 211 4.86 -5.65 -19.36
CA THR A 211 5.73 -4.68 -18.67
C THR A 211 7.16 -4.72 -19.20
N PRO A 212 7.91 -3.61 -19.12
CA PRO A 212 9.34 -3.62 -19.43
C PRO A 212 10.14 -4.64 -18.61
N THR A 213 9.74 -4.87 -17.35
CA THR A 213 10.35 -5.87 -16.47
C THR A 213 10.22 -7.29 -17.03
N ALA A 214 9.08 -7.64 -17.65
CA ALA A 214 8.91 -8.96 -18.28
C ALA A 214 9.91 -9.17 -19.43
N SER A 215 10.21 -8.13 -20.22
CA SER A 215 11.24 -8.20 -21.27
C SER A 215 12.61 -8.49 -20.68
N ILE A 216 12.99 -7.76 -19.62
CA ILE A 216 14.28 -7.97 -18.93
C ILE A 216 14.39 -9.39 -18.37
N LEU A 217 13.31 -9.90 -17.77
CA LEU A 217 13.26 -11.26 -17.25
C LEU A 217 13.41 -12.30 -18.36
N SER A 218 12.77 -12.11 -19.51
CA SER A 218 12.91 -12.99 -20.68
C SER A 218 14.36 -13.03 -21.19
N ASP A 219 15.02 -11.88 -21.29
CA ASP A 219 16.41 -11.79 -21.74
C ASP A 219 17.37 -12.49 -20.76
N LEU A 220 17.19 -12.26 -19.46
CA LEU A 220 17.95 -12.95 -18.41
C LEU A 220 17.70 -14.45 -18.42
N LYS A 221 16.44 -14.88 -18.62
CA LYS A 221 16.07 -16.29 -18.72
C LYS A 221 16.80 -16.97 -19.87
N HIS A 222 16.81 -16.33 -21.04
CA HIS A 222 17.55 -16.83 -22.20
C HIS A 222 19.04 -16.94 -21.89
N LEU A 223 19.66 -15.89 -21.35
CA LEU A 223 21.08 -15.88 -20.97
C LEU A 223 21.44 -17.04 -20.03
N TYR A 224 20.71 -17.21 -18.94
CA TYR A 224 21.01 -18.27 -17.97
C TYR A 224 20.64 -19.68 -18.45
N THR A 225 19.67 -19.81 -19.37
CA THR A 225 19.37 -21.08 -20.02
C THR A 225 20.57 -21.57 -20.83
N VAL A 226 21.14 -20.69 -21.66
CA VAL A 226 22.33 -21.02 -22.45
C VAL A 226 23.50 -21.40 -21.54
N ARG A 227 23.78 -20.60 -20.50
CA ARG A 227 24.86 -20.91 -19.56
C ARG A 227 24.66 -22.23 -18.82
N ALA A 228 23.44 -22.54 -18.37
CA ALA A 228 23.14 -23.79 -17.69
C ALA A 228 23.35 -25.02 -18.60
N GLN A 229 23.12 -24.88 -19.90
CA GLN A 229 23.41 -25.92 -20.89
C GLN A 229 24.92 -26.11 -21.06
N SER A 230 25.67 -25.03 -21.25
CA SER A 230 27.14 -25.08 -21.38
C SER A 230 27.82 -25.75 -20.17
N THR A 231 27.39 -25.42 -18.95
CA THR A 231 27.94 -26.05 -17.73
C THR A 231 27.66 -27.55 -17.66
N LYS A 232 26.52 -28.02 -18.20
CA LYS A 232 26.21 -29.46 -18.24
C LYS A 232 27.08 -30.20 -19.27
N GLU A 233 27.35 -29.56 -20.41
CA GLU A 233 28.21 -30.13 -21.45
C GLU A 233 29.67 -30.23 -20.98
N GLU A 234 30.18 -29.21 -20.28
CA GLU A 234 31.52 -29.24 -19.66
C GLU A 234 31.64 -30.34 -18.59
N ALA A 235 30.59 -30.56 -17.79
CA ALA A 235 30.60 -31.60 -16.75
C ALA A 235 30.49 -33.04 -17.31
N ALA A 236 30.08 -33.19 -18.57
CA ALA A 236 29.93 -34.49 -19.24
C ALA A 236 31.18 -34.93 -20.04
N GLN A 237 32.17 -34.04 -20.18
CA GLN A 237 33.47 -34.30 -20.81
C GLN A 237 34.52 -34.67 -19.76
#